data_AF-A0A3D2M548-F1
#
_entry.id   AF-A0A3D2M548-F1
#
_cell.length_a   1.000
_cell.length_b   1.000
_cell.length_c   1.000
_cell.angle_alpha   90.00
_cell.angle_beta   90.00
_cell.angle_gamma   90.00
#
_symmetry.space_group_name_H-M   'P 1'
#
loop_
_entity.id
_entity.type
_entity.pdbx_description
1 polymer ?
#
loop_
_entity_poly.entity_id
_entity_poly.type
_entity_poly.pdbx_seq_one_letter_code
_entity_poly.pdbx_strand_id
1 'polypeptide(L)'
;CMFTMMNDARFQVGLQGLGIAEQAYQGSLAYARERLQSRGLTGAQYPDKPADPIIVHPDVRRMLLTQKTLIEGSRMLAAYCARELDLEQGHSDAAARKAAGKRAALLIPIVKAFFTDMGQEVASLGVQVYGGHGYIREWGMEQLMRDSRITQLYEGTNG
;
A
#
# COMPACT_ATOMS: atom_id res chain seq x y z
N CYS A 1 2.84 2.12 -29.59
CA CYS A 1 4.32 2.12 -29.68
C CYS A 1 4.89 1.68 -28.33
N MET A 2 6.20 1.44 -28.21
CA MET A 2 6.83 1.01 -26.94
C MET A 2 6.52 1.95 -25.76
N PHE A 3 6.41 3.25 -26.01
CA PHE A 3 6.07 4.24 -24.99
C PHE A 3 4.67 4.05 -24.39
N THR A 4 3.67 3.71 -25.22
CA THR A 4 2.31 3.39 -24.76
C THR A 4 2.31 2.14 -23.87
N MET A 5 3.07 1.11 -24.24
CA MET A 5 3.20 -0.12 -23.43
C MET A 5 3.91 0.15 -22.10
N MET A 6 4.95 0.99 -22.11
CA MET A 6 5.70 1.33 -20.89
C MET A 6 4.85 2.14 -19.90
N ASN A 7 3.97 3.02 -20.37
CA ASN A 7 3.06 3.76 -19.51
C ASN A 7 2.05 2.84 -18.81
N ASP A 8 1.51 1.88 -19.53
CA ASP A 8 0.62 0.86 -18.97
C ASP A 8 1.36 -0.05 -17.98
N ALA A 9 2.54 -0.54 -18.34
CA ALA A 9 3.38 -1.36 -17.45
C ALA A 9 3.72 -0.63 -16.14
N ARG A 10 4.12 0.66 -16.20
CA ARG A 10 4.40 1.47 -15.01
C ARG A 10 3.18 1.67 -14.12
N PHE A 11 2.01 1.90 -14.72
CA PHE A 11 0.76 2.02 -13.99
C PHE A 11 0.44 0.70 -13.26
N GLN A 12 0.51 -0.43 -13.96
CA GLN A 12 0.27 -1.76 -13.39
C GLN A 12 1.27 -2.11 -12.27
N VAL A 13 2.55 -1.75 -12.43
CA VAL A 13 3.57 -1.92 -11.40
C VAL A 13 3.24 -1.12 -10.13
N GLY A 14 2.77 0.13 -10.29
CA GLY A 14 2.29 0.91 -9.15
C GLY A 14 1.12 0.21 -8.44
N LEU A 15 0.19 -0.38 -9.19
CA LEU A 15 -0.93 -1.15 -8.64
C LEU A 15 -0.48 -2.42 -7.90
N GLN A 16 0.59 -3.09 -8.35
CA GLN A 16 1.16 -4.23 -7.62
C GLN A 16 1.70 -3.80 -6.25
N GLY A 17 2.42 -2.68 -6.18
CA GLY A 17 2.88 -2.09 -4.91
C GLY A 17 1.71 -1.79 -3.96
N LEU A 18 0.63 -1.20 -4.48
CA LEU A 18 -0.60 -0.94 -3.73
C LEU A 18 -1.30 -2.24 -3.28
N GLY A 19 -1.34 -3.27 -4.11
CA GLY A 19 -1.94 -4.57 -3.77
C GLY A 19 -1.21 -5.27 -2.63
N ILE A 20 0.13 -5.25 -2.67
CA ILE A 20 0.96 -5.80 -1.58
C ILE A 20 0.76 -5.00 -0.29
N ALA A 21 0.70 -3.67 -0.39
CA ALA A 21 0.42 -2.80 0.75
C ALA A 21 -0.93 -3.13 1.42
N GLU A 22 -2.00 -3.28 0.61
CA GLU A 22 -3.33 -3.65 1.11
C GLU A 22 -3.30 -4.97 1.87
N GLN A 23 -2.68 -6.01 1.30
CA GLN A 23 -2.59 -7.31 1.96
C GLN A 23 -1.80 -7.24 3.27
N ALA A 24 -0.70 -6.49 3.30
CA ALA A 24 0.08 -6.29 4.51
C ALA A 24 -0.76 -5.58 5.59
N TYR A 25 -1.51 -4.54 5.24
CA TYR A 25 -2.38 -3.83 6.18
C TYR A 25 -3.51 -4.70 6.72
N GLN A 26 -4.21 -5.45 5.87
CA GLN A 26 -5.30 -6.32 6.31
C GLN A 26 -4.80 -7.37 7.31
N GLY A 27 -3.67 -8.02 7.02
CA GLY A 27 -3.05 -8.95 7.98
C GLY A 27 -2.59 -8.25 9.26
N SER A 28 -1.93 -7.09 9.16
CA SER A 28 -1.52 -6.28 10.33
C SER A 28 -2.70 -5.95 11.24
N LEU A 29 -3.81 -5.50 10.66
CA LEU A 29 -5.01 -5.12 11.40
C LEU A 29 -5.66 -6.32 12.08
N ALA A 30 -5.78 -7.45 11.37
CA ALA A 30 -6.35 -8.68 11.92
C ALA A 30 -5.50 -9.18 13.10
N TYR A 31 -4.20 -9.31 12.90
CA TYR A 31 -3.27 -9.75 13.95
C TYR A 31 -3.28 -8.83 15.17
N ALA A 32 -3.29 -7.51 14.95
CA ALA A 32 -3.27 -6.54 16.05
C ALA A 32 -4.53 -6.59 16.94
N ARG A 33 -5.68 -7.00 16.37
CA ARG A 33 -6.94 -7.15 17.11
C ARG A 33 -6.98 -8.39 17.99
N GLU A 34 -6.21 -9.42 17.65
CA GLU A 34 -6.25 -10.72 18.31
C GLU A 34 -5.06 -10.96 19.24
N ARG A 35 -3.87 -10.49 18.86
CA ARG A 35 -2.64 -10.73 19.60
C ARG A 35 -2.69 -10.03 20.96
N LEU A 36 -2.72 -10.81 22.04
CA LEU A 36 -2.71 -10.31 23.42
C LEU A 36 -1.25 -10.12 23.90
N GLN A 37 -0.90 -8.92 24.33
CA GLN A 37 0.39 -8.65 24.96
C GLN A 37 0.38 -7.34 25.76
N SER A 38 0.84 -7.41 27.01
CA SER A 38 0.88 -6.29 27.97
C SER A 38 -0.49 -5.67 28.27
N ARG A 39 -0.53 -4.63 29.12
CA ARG A 39 -1.72 -3.81 29.38
C ARG A 39 -1.61 -2.46 28.70
N GLY A 40 -2.75 -1.85 28.37
CA GLY A 40 -2.80 -0.51 27.81
C GLY A 40 -2.20 0.55 28.74
N LEU A 41 -1.75 1.66 28.15
CA LEU A 41 -1.08 2.75 28.86
C LEU A 41 -1.98 3.40 29.93
N THR A 42 -3.29 3.43 29.70
CA THR A 42 -4.30 3.98 30.61
C THR A 42 -4.90 2.92 31.56
N GLY A 43 -4.24 1.77 31.68
CA GLY A 43 -4.71 0.60 32.42
C GLY A 43 -5.32 -0.46 31.51
N ALA A 44 -5.78 -1.57 32.12
CA ALA A 44 -6.36 -2.70 31.40
C ALA A 44 -7.61 -2.26 30.61
N GLN A 45 -7.54 -2.38 29.28
CA GLN A 45 -8.66 -2.06 28.39
C GLN A 45 -9.64 -3.24 28.25
N TYR A 46 -9.13 -4.46 28.44
CA TYR A 46 -9.90 -5.70 28.48
C TYR A 46 -9.58 -6.44 29.77
N PRO A 47 -10.23 -6.05 30.90
CA PRO A 47 -9.93 -6.60 32.23
C PRO A 47 -10.10 -8.12 32.30
N ASP A 48 -11.07 -8.66 31.57
CA ASP A 48 -11.39 -10.10 31.57
C ASP A 48 -10.38 -10.97 30.81
N LYS A 49 -9.45 -10.36 30.07
CA LYS A 49 -8.39 -11.06 29.32
C LYS A 49 -7.07 -11.07 30.10
N PRO A 50 -6.16 -12.04 29.86
CA PRO A 50 -4.84 -12.06 30.52
C PRO A 50 -3.95 -10.87 30.14
N ALA A 51 -4.15 -10.29 28.96
CA ALA A 51 -3.49 -9.09 28.46
C ALA A 51 -4.43 -8.37 27.48
N ASP A 52 -4.12 -7.13 27.14
CA ASP A 52 -4.87 -6.39 26.13
C ASP A 52 -4.38 -6.74 24.72
N PRO A 53 -5.26 -6.71 23.70
CA PRO A 53 -4.85 -6.82 22.32
C PRO A 53 -3.91 -5.68 21.92
N ILE A 54 -2.87 -5.96 21.13
CA ILE A 54 -1.83 -4.96 20.85
C ILE A 54 -2.34 -3.72 20.12
N ILE A 55 -3.51 -3.77 19.46
CA ILE A 55 -4.16 -2.60 18.86
C ILE A 55 -4.48 -1.48 19.87
N VAL A 56 -4.47 -1.74 21.19
CA VAL A 56 -4.66 -0.66 22.18
C VAL A 56 -3.41 0.21 22.33
N HIS A 57 -2.24 -0.28 21.93
CA HIS A 57 -0.98 0.42 22.11
C HIS A 57 -0.82 1.57 21.10
N PRO A 58 -0.42 2.78 21.55
CA PRO A 58 -0.34 3.96 20.67
C PRO A 58 0.54 3.76 19.45
N ASP A 59 1.68 3.08 19.59
CA ASP A 59 2.60 2.86 18.48
C ASP A 59 2.03 1.89 17.42
N VAL A 60 1.34 0.83 17.86
CA VAL A 60 0.63 -0.08 16.94
C VAL A 60 -0.47 0.66 16.18
N ARG A 61 -1.23 1.53 16.87
CA ARG A 61 -2.23 2.38 16.20
C ARG A 61 -1.60 3.35 15.22
N ARG A 62 -0.47 3.96 15.55
CA ARG A 62 0.29 4.83 14.66
C ARG A 62 0.70 4.08 13.39
N MET A 63 1.29 2.88 13.52
CA MET A 63 1.68 2.06 12.38
C MET A 63 0.48 1.68 11.52
N LEU A 64 -0.61 1.19 12.11
CA LEU A 64 -1.84 0.84 11.38
C LEU A 64 -2.47 2.06 10.68
N LEU A 65 -2.43 3.23 11.31
CA LEU A 65 -2.91 4.47 10.69
C LEU A 65 -2.02 4.90 9.53
N THR A 66 -0.69 4.80 9.66
CA THR A 66 0.24 5.05 8.55
C THR A 66 -0.05 4.10 7.39
N GLN A 67 -0.20 2.79 7.64
CA GLN A 67 -0.55 1.82 6.60
C GLN A 67 -1.88 2.21 5.91
N LYS A 68 -2.93 2.42 6.70
CA LYS A 68 -4.27 2.76 6.19
C LYS A 68 -4.27 4.03 5.32
N THR A 69 -3.68 5.12 5.80
CA THR A 69 -3.76 6.42 5.10
C THR A 69 -2.98 6.41 3.80
N LEU A 70 -1.81 5.76 3.79
CA LEU A 70 -1.02 5.57 2.58
C LEU A 70 -1.81 4.78 1.53
N ILE A 71 -2.38 3.65 1.93
CA ILE A 71 -3.16 2.79 1.04
C ILE A 71 -4.40 3.49 0.48
N GLU A 72 -5.22 4.10 1.34
CA GLU A 72 -6.49 4.70 0.91
C GLU A 72 -6.27 5.90 0.00
N GLY A 73 -5.26 6.73 0.31
CA GLY A 73 -4.85 7.83 -0.55
C GLY A 73 -4.37 7.35 -1.92
N SER A 74 -3.50 6.33 -1.94
CA SER A 74 -3.01 5.72 -3.18
C SER A 74 -4.12 5.10 -4.01
N ARG A 75 -5.07 4.38 -3.40
CA ARG A 75 -6.20 3.78 -4.12
C ARG A 75 -7.04 4.84 -4.83
N MET A 76 -7.30 5.96 -4.16
CA MET A 76 -8.02 7.08 -4.78
C MET A 76 -7.22 7.65 -5.97
N LEU A 77 -5.91 7.88 -5.80
CA LEU A 77 -5.06 8.41 -6.86
C LEU A 77 -4.94 7.44 -8.05
N ALA A 78 -4.90 6.13 -7.79
CA ALA A 78 -4.91 5.11 -8.83
C ALA A 78 -6.21 5.14 -9.65
N ALA A 79 -7.36 5.19 -8.97
CA ALA A 79 -8.66 5.28 -9.63
C ALA A 79 -8.78 6.58 -10.45
N TYR A 80 -8.25 7.69 -9.92
CA TYR A 80 -8.20 8.96 -10.66
C TYR A 80 -7.33 8.86 -11.92
N CYS A 81 -6.14 8.26 -11.81
CA CYS A 81 -5.26 8.03 -12.96
C CYS A 81 -5.90 7.09 -14.00
N ALA A 82 -6.54 6.00 -13.57
CA ALA A 82 -7.26 5.09 -14.45
C ALA A 82 -8.38 5.81 -15.22
N ARG A 83 -9.16 6.65 -14.53
CA ARG A 83 -10.19 7.47 -15.19
C ARG A 83 -9.60 8.40 -16.25
N GLU A 84 -8.44 9.01 -16.01
CA GLU A 84 -7.78 9.86 -17.00
C GLU A 84 -7.27 9.05 -18.20
N LEU A 85 -6.80 7.82 -18.00
CA LEU A 85 -6.44 6.90 -19.10
C LEU A 85 -7.66 6.51 -19.94
N ASP A 86 -8.79 6.19 -19.31
CA ASP A 86 -10.04 5.88 -20.02
C ASP A 86 -10.53 7.08 -20.84
N LEU A 87 -10.44 8.29 -20.27
CA LEU A 87 -10.83 9.53 -20.95
C LEU A 87 -9.90 9.88 -22.11
N GLU A 88 -8.58 9.67 -21.97
CA GLU A 88 -7.61 9.85 -23.05
C GLU A 88 -7.98 9.01 -24.27
N GLN A 89 -8.43 7.76 -24.05
CA GLN A 89 -8.76 6.84 -25.12
C GLN A 89 -10.17 7.02 -25.68
N GLY A 90 -11.16 7.24 -24.80
CA GLY A 90 -12.57 7.07 -25.12
C GLY A 90 -13.43 8.34 -25.15
N HIS A 91 -12.92 9.49 -24.71
CA HIS A 91 -13.76 10.70 -24.67
C HIS A 91 -14.07 11.21 -26.10
N SER A 92 -15.29 11.68 -26.35
CA SER A 92 -15.74 12.10 -27.69
C SER A 92 -15.03 13.37 -28.18
N ASP A 93 -14.85 14.37 -27.31
CA ASP A 93 -14.10 15.59 -27.59
C ASP A 93 -12.58 15.38 -27.59
N ALA A 94 -11.92 15.84 -28.66
CA ALA A 94 -10.47 15.76 -28.84
C ALA A 94 -9.67 16.63 -27.85
N ALA A 95 -10.19 17.79 -27.46
CA ALA A 95 -9.52 18.66 -26.49
C ALA A 95 -9.50 18.01 -25.10
N ALA A 96 -10.63 17.43 -24.68
CA ALA A 96 -10.73 16.63 -23.46
C ALA A 96 -9.80 15.40 -23.46
N ARG A 97 -9.71 14.62 -24.56
CA ARG A 97 -8.74 13.51 -24.68
C ARG A 97 -7.30 13.99 -24.45
N LYS A 98 -6.92 15.11 -25.09
CA LYS A 98 -5.58 15.71 -24.95
C LYS A 98 -5.31 16.19 -23.52
N ALA A 99 -6.29 16.79 -22.85
CA ALA A 99 -6.15 17.21 -21.46
C ALA A 99 -6.00 16.00 -20.52
N ALA A 100 -6.75 14.93 -20.77
CA ALA A 100 -6.67 13.70 -19.99
C ALA A 100 -5.32 12.98 -20.14
N GLY A 101 -4.83 12.83 -21.39
CA GLY A 101 -3.51 12.26 -21.63
C GLY A 101 -2.37 13.03 -20.96
N LYS A 102 -2.45 14.37 -20.88
CA LYS A 102 -1.50 15.19 -20.12
C LYS A 102 -1.53 14.88 -18.62
N ARG A 103 -2.73 14.68 -18.05
CA ARG A 103 -2.88 14.32 -16.64
C ARG A 103 -2.38 12.91 -16.38
N ALA A 104 -2.74 11.93 -17.20
CA ALA A 104 -2.25 10.56 -17.10
C ALA A 104 -0.71 10.52 -17.18
N ALA A 105 -0.10 11.21 -18.14
CA ALA A 105 1.36 11.27 -18.29
C ALA A 105 2.08 11.84 -17.05
N LEU A 106 1.45 12.77 -16.32
CA LEU A 106 1.97 13.28 -15.05
C LEU A 106 1.77 12.29 -13.89
N LEU A 107 0.64 11.60 -13.85
CA LEU A 107 0.26 10.74 -12.74
C LEU A 107 0.93 9.37 -12.75
N ILE A 108 1.13 8.77 -13.92
CA ILE A 108 1.75 7.43 -14.07
C ILE A 108 3.10 7.32 -13.34
N PRO A 109 4.07 8.26 -13.48
CA PRO A 109 5.31 8.15 -12.72
C PRO A 109 5.12 8.31 -11.21
N ILE A 110 4.13 9.11 -10.77
CA ILE A 110 3.76 9.22 -9.35
C ILE A 110 3.19 7.89 -8.86
N VAL A 111 2.24 7.31 -9.58
CA VAL A 111 1.65 6.00 -9.28
C VAL A 111 2.75 4.93 -9.20
N LYS A 112 3.65 4.88 -10.18
CA LYS A 112 4.74 3.91 -10.19
C LYS A 112 5.67 4.11 -8.99
N ALA A 113 6.30 5.27 -8.87
CA ALA A 113 7.36 5.47 -7.89
C ALA A 113 6.82 5.50 -6.46
N PHE A 114 5.80 6.33 -6.21
CA PHE A 114 5.26 6.51 -4.86
C PHE A 114 4.59 5.24 -4.34
N PHE A 115 3.84 4.50 -5.16
CA PHE A 115 3.09 3.34 -4.65
C PHE A 115 4.02 2.16 -4.38
N THR A 116 5.13 2.05 -5.12
CA THR A 116 6.10 0.98 -4.92
C THR A 116 6.99 1.25 -3.70
N ASP A 117 7.37 2.52 -3.47
CA ASP A 117 8.04 2.92 -2.22
C ASP A 117 7.14 2.72 -1.00
N MET A 118 5.89 3.15 -1.10
CA MET A 118 4.87 2.89 -0.08
C MET A 118 4.65 1.40 0.14
N GLY A 119 4.57 0.60 -0.93
CA GLY A 119 4.36 -0.84 -0.83
C GLY A 119 5.41 -1.49 0.07
N GLN A 120 6.67 -1.08 -0.10
CA GLN A 120 7.78 -1.53 0.74
C GLN A 120 7.65 -1.04 2.20
N GLU A 121 7.32 0.23 2.41
CA GLU A 121 7.15 0.81 3.75
C GLU A 121 6.01 0.13 4.52
N VAL A 122 4.85 -0.04 3.88
CA VAL A 122 3.66 -0.65 4.47
C VAL A 122 3.90 -2.13 4.79
N ALA A 123 4.58 -2.87 3.91
CA ALA A 123 4.96 -4.25 4.16
C ALA A 123 5.95 -4.37 5.35
N SER A 124 6.93 -3.46 5.43
CA SER A 124 7.87 -3.36 6.56
C SER A 124 7.14 -3.11 7.89
N LEU A 125 6.19 -2.16 7.90
CA LEU A 125 5.33 -1.92 9.06
C LEU A 125 4.50 -3.16 9.44
N GLY A 126 4.08 -3.97 8.46
CA GLY A 126 3.34 -5.20 8.74
C GLY A 126 4.17 -6.26 9.45
N VAL A 127 5.43 -6.42 9.02
CA VAL A 127 6.41 -7.24 9.75
C VAL A 127 6.58 -6.71 11.18
N GLN A 128 6.69 -5.40 11.37
CA GLN A 128 6.84 -4.77 12.69
C GLN A 128 5.63 -5.01 13.60
N VAL A 129 4.39 -4.93 13.08
CA VAL A 129 3.16 -5.19 13.85
C VAL A 129 3.09 -6.64 14.33
N TYR A 130 3.58 -7.59 13.54
CA TYR A 130 3.65 -8.99 13.94
C TYR A 130 4.77 -9.28 14.95
N GLY A 131 5.76 -8.39 15.06
CA GLY A 131 6.98 -8.62 15.82
C GLY A 131 7.77 -9.80 15.25
N GLY A 132 8.30 -10.66 16.13
CA GLY A 132 9.08 -11.83 15.69
C GLY A 132 8.32 -12.77 14.75
N HIS A 133 6.99 -12.88 14.88
CA HIS A 133 6.15 -13.67 13.98
C HIS A 133 6.19 -13.14 12.54
N GLY A 134 6.42 -11.84 12.34
CA GLY A 134 6.48 -11.23 11.00
C GLY A 134 7.66 -11.72 10.17
N TYR A 135 8.70 -12.24 10.83
CA TYR A 135 9.87 -12.85 10.19
C TYR A 135 9.71 -14.35 9.90
N ILE A 136 8.63 -14.98 10.37
CA ILE A 136 8.40 -16.41 10.19
C ILE A 136 7.52 -16.63 8.95
N ARG A 137 7.99 -17.50 8.05
CA ARG A 137 7.33 -17.76 6.75
C ARG A 137 5.86 -18.15 6.85
N GLU A 138 5.47 -18.87 7.91
CA GLU A 138 4.09 -19.31 8.15
C GLU A 138 3.09 -18.14 8.21
N TRP A 139 3.52 -16.96 8.66
CA TRP A 139 2.66 -15.77 8.76
C TRP A 139 2.62 -14.93 7.47
N GLY A 140 3.51 -15.19 6.51
CA GLY A 140 3.49 -14.57 5.17
C GLY A 140 3.91 -13.10 5.07
N MET A 141 4.10 -12.36 6.18
CA MET A 141 4.49 -10.94 6.14
C MET A 141 5.88 -10.74 5.50
N GLU A 142 6.84 -11.63 5.78
CA GLU A 142 8.16 -11.59 5.15
C GLU A 142 8.09 -11.73 3.63
N GLN A 143 7.13 -12.52 3.12
CA GLN A 143 6.93 -12.66 1.69
C GLN A 143 6.48 -11.36 1.05
N LEU A 144 5.49 -10.68 1.65
CA LEU A 144 5.01 -9.41 1.15
C LEU A 144 6.14 -8.37 1.08
N MET A 145 7.02 -8.34 2.09
CA MET A 145 8.17 -7.43 2.12
C MET A 145 9.23 -7.73 1.06
N ARG A 146 9.40 -9.01 0.68
CA ARG A 146 10.29 -9.41 -0.43
C ARG A 146 9.65 -9.07 -1.78
N ASP A 147 8.38 -9.41 -1.95
CA ASP A 147 7.65 -9.28 -3.20
C ASP A 147 7.42 -7.78 -3.52
N SER A 148 7.32 -6.89 -2.54
CA SER A 148 7.25 -5.44 -2.78
C SER A 148 8.54 -4.86 -3.35
N ARG A 149 9.71 -5.44 -3.01
CA ARG A 149 11.00 -4.83 -3.34
C ARG A 149 11.27 -4.76 -4.84
N ILE A 150 10.85 -5.76 -5.61
CA ILE A 150 11.09 -5.77 -7.06
C ILE A 150 10.34 -4.64 -7.77
N THR A 151 9.21 -4.20 -7.23
CA THR A 151 8.35 -3.18 -7.86
C THR A 151 9.02 -1.80 -7.96
N GLN A 152 9.97 -1.52 -7.07
CA GLN A 152 10.76 -0.29 -7.10
C GLN A 152 11.84 -0.29 -8.21
N LEU A 153 12.10 -1.45 -8.82
CA LEU A 153 13.26 -1.66 -9.70
C LEU A 153 12.87 -1.81 -11.18
N TYR A 154 11.89 -2.65 -11.50
CA TYR A 154 11.50 -2.88 -12.89
C TYR A 154 10.59 -1.78 -13.47
N GLU A 155 10.40 -1.79 -14.79
CA GLU A 155 9.64 -0.77 -15.55
C GLU A 155 10.16 0.68 -15.34
N GLY A 156 11.44 0.80 -15.00
CA GLY A 156 12.15 2.04 -14.67
C GLY A 156 12.33 2.19 -13.17
N THR A 157 13.57 2.41 -12.71
CA THR A 157 13.88 2.65 -11.31
C THR A 157 13.13 3.88 -10.78
N ASN A 158 12.92 3.94 -9.46
CA ASN A 158 12.26 5.11 -8.86
C ASN A 158 13.14 6.39 -8.87
N GLY A 159 14.46 6.24 -9.00
CA GLY A 159 15.42 7.33 -9.18
C GLY A 159 15.89 7.48 -10.63
#